data_AF-A0A414HRD0-F1
#
_entry.id   AF-A0A414HRD0-F1
#
_cell.length_a   1.000
_cell.length_b   1.000
_cell.length_c   1.000
_cell.angle_alpha   90.00
_cell.angle_beta   90.00
_cell.angle_gamma   90.00
#
_symmetry.space_group_name_H-M   'P 1'
#
loop_
_entity.id
_entity.type
_entity.pdbx_description
1 polymer ?
#
loop_
_entity_poly.entity_id
_entity_poly.type
_entity_poly.pdbx_seq_one_letter_code
_entity_poly.pdbx_strand_id
1 'polypeptide(L)'
;MEDFKTTLYIQLLSKGEATREEFEEALSDFTNRIYEFCMDKKDVGFIYFSLNNIRILLIHLEEMRAITNSKLSANGGITFVNAAIEWVIKQSEMPHKKNDVYLKEKEFQQKEEIPTQVIWTGKIIHLMEFIYGSEALKNFNNGQVTIKEISAYFGKMLGIEIKDPSGCYVNMRERVQESRTTYIDSMRDALLERMEKDDEKLYRRKK
;
A
#
# COMPACT_ATOMS: atom_id res chain seq x y z
N MET A 1 -7.87 17.68 7.35
CA MET A 1 -6.46 18.07 7.46
C MET A 1 -6.43 19.09 8.57
N GLU A 2 -5.76 18.81 9.68
CA GLU A 2 -5.59 19.80 10.73
C GLU A 2 -4.87 20.99 10.12
N ASP A 3 -5.48 22.17 10.16
CA ASP A 3 -5.00 23.32 9.39
C ASP A 3 -3.87 24.01 10.15
N PHE A 4 -2.68 23.40 10.09
CA PHE A 4 -1.48 23.96 10.72
C PHE A 4 -1.19 25.39 10.25
N LYS A 5 -1.67 25.79 9.07
CA LYS A 5 -1.54 27.17 8.56
C LYS A 5 -2.23 28.20 9.44
N THR A 6 -3.20 27.79 10.25
CA THR A 6 -3.92 28.66 11.19
C THR A 6 -3.30 28.72 12.58
N THR A 7 -2.21 27.98 12.83
CA THR A 7 -1.51 28.07 14.12
C THR A 7 -0.94 29.47 14.35
N LEU A 8 -0.94 29.89 15.62
CA LEU A 8 -0.39 31.18 16.03
C LEU A 8 1.07 31.33 15.58
N TYR A 9 1.86 30.25 15.66
CA TYR A 9 3.25 30.23 15.20
C TYR A 9 3.40 30.66 13.72
N ILE A 10 2.63 30.04 12.81
CA ILE A 10 2.68 30.38 11.38
C ILE A 10 2.14 31.79 11.11
N GLN A 11 1.13 32.23 11.87
CA GLN A 11 0.61 33.59 11.76
C GLN A 11 1.63 34.64 12.21
N LEU A 12 2.34 34.41 13.31
CA LEU A 12 3.40 35.30 13.80
C LEU A 12 4.57 35.35 12.81
N LEU A 13 5.00 34.21 12.28
CA LEU A 13 6.02 34.13 11.22
C LEU A 13 5.64 34.97 9.99
N SER A 14 4.36 34.91 9.59
CA SER A 14 3.85 35.66 8.45
C SER A 14 3.76 37.17 8.72
N LYS A 15 3.47 37.58 9.96
CA LYS A 15 3.45 38.99 10.39
C LYS A 15 4.86 39.57 10.55
N GLY A 16 5.82 38.73 10.95
CA GLY A 16 7.24 39.06 11.03
C GLY A 16 7.70 39.79 12.30
N GLU A 17 6.79 40.01 13.26
CA GLU A 17 7.10 40.64 14.55
C GLU A 17 6.24 40.02 15.67
N ALA A 18 6.88 39.70 16.80
CA ALA A 18 6.27 39.17 18.02
C ALA A 18 7.22 39.42 19.19
N THR A 19 6.71 39.39 20.42
CA THR A 19 7.60 39.33 21.59
C THR A 19 8.30 37.98 21.66
N ARG A 20 9.47 37.91 22.32
CA ARG A 20 10.20 36.65 22.46
C ARG A 20 9.36 35.59 23.19
N GLU A 21 8.69 35.98 24.27
CA GLU A 21 7.85 35.12 25.10
C GLU A 21 6.66 34.57 24.29
N GLU A 22 5.94 35.44 23.58
CA GLU A 22 4.82 35.06 22.70
C GLU A 22 5.27 34.09 21.59
N PHE A 23 6.45 34.33 21.00
CA PHE A 23 6.97 33.48 19.94
C PHE A 23 7.42 32.10 20.44
N GLU A 24 8.04 32.04 21.62
CA GLU A 24 8.44 30.79 22.28
C GLU A 24 7.20 29.97 22.69
N GLU A 25 6.16 30.61 23.23
CA GLU A 25 4.89 29.96 23.56
C GLU A 25 4.19 29.42 22.30
N ALA A 26 4.11 30.22 21.24
CA ALA A 26 3.53 29.82 19.98
C ALA A 26 4.29 28.64 19.33
N LEU A 27 5.63 28.65 19.39
CA LEU A 27 6.45 27.52 18.93
C LEU A 27 6.18 26.27 19.77
N SER A 28 6.08 26.38 21.09
CA SER A 28 5.78 25.24 21.96
C SER A 28 4.42 24.63 21.63
N ASP A 29 3.36 25.44 21.51
CA ASP A 29 2.02 24.98 21.09
C ASP A 29 2.07 24.29 19.72
N PHE A 30 2.75 24.89 18.74
CA PHE A 30 2.92 24.32 17.41
C PHE A 30 3.60 22.95 17.44
N THR A 31 4.70 22.81 18.18
CA THR A 31 5.41 21.52 18.30
C THR A 31 4.57 20.46 19.02
N ASN A 32 3.79 20.84 20.04
CA ASN A 32 2.88 19.93 20.73
C ASN A 32 1.77 19.42 19.81
N ARG A 33 1.17 20.30 19.00
CA ARG A 33 0.18 19.89 17.98
C ARG A 33 0.76 18.93 16.96
N ILE A 34 1.99 19.17 16.49
CA ILE A 34 2.67 18.23 15.59
C ILE A 34 2.90 16.89 16.28
N TYR A 35 3.32 16.90 17.54
CA TYR A 35 3.50 15.68 18.31
C TYR A 35 2.18 14.90 18.44
N GLU A 36 1.10 15.55 18.85
CA GLU A 36 -0.24 14.93 18.95
C GLU A 36 -0.70 14.39 17.60
N PHE A 37 -0.48 15.15 16.52
CA PHE A 37 -0.79 14.73 15.16
C PHE A 37 -0.02 13.48 14.73
N CYS A 38 1.27 13.38 15.07
CA CYS A 38 2.11 12.21 14.78
C CYS A 38 1.77 11.00 15.66
N MET A 39 1.28 11.22 16.87
CA MET A 39 0.88 10.17 17.82
C MET A 39 -0.55 9.68 17.60
N ASP A 40 -1.36 10.42 16.84
CA ASP A 40 -2.68 9.99 16.42
C ASP A 40 -2.58 8.70 15.59
N LYS A 41 -3.58 7.81 15.70
CA LYS A 41 -3.61 6.50 15.01
C LYS A 41 -3.94 6.62 13.52
N LYS A 42 -3.36 7.61 12.85
CA LYS A 42 -3.48 7.87 11.41
C LYS A 42 -2.47 7.05 10.62
N ASP A 43 -2.73 6.92 9.33
CA ASP A 43 -1.83 6.27 8.38
C ASP A 43 -0.44 6.96 8.36
N VAL A 44 0.63 6.16 8.36
CA VAL A 44 2.03 6.63 8.38
C VAL A 44 2.34 7.47 7.14
N GLY A 45 1.79 7.09 5.98
CA GLY A 45 1.91 7.86 4.74
C GLY A 45 1.24 9.23 4.87
N PHE A 46 0.02 9.28 5.40
CA PHE A 46 -0.69 10.53 5.67
C PHE A 46 0.08 11.46 6.61
N ILE A 47 0.67 10.93 7.69
CA ILE A 47 1.51 11.71 8.62
C ILE A 47 2.74 12.25 7.88
N TYR A 48 3.45 11.39 7.14
CA TYR A 48 4.63 11.76 6.36
C TYR A 48 4.35 12.89 5.36
N PHE A 49 3.29 12.77 4.56
CA PHE A 49 2.92 13.80 3.58
C PHE A 49 2.51 15.11 4.24
N SER A 50 1.80 15.05 5.37
CA SER A 50 1.38 16.24 6.12
C SER A 50 2.59 16.98 6.70
N LEU A 51 3.54 16.26 7.31
CA LEU A 51 4.78 16.85 7.83
C LEU A 51 5.62 17.49 6.72
N ASN A 52 5.72 16.84 5.55
CA ASN A 52 6.42 17.41 4.40
C ASN A 52 5.76 18.68 3.86
N ASN A 53 4.42 18.74 3.88
CA ASN A 53 3.69 19.96 3.49
C ASN A 53 4.02 21.12 4.44
N ILE A 54 3.99 20.86 5.76
CA ILE A 54 4.36 21.84 6.79
C ILE A 54 5.83 22.27 6.63
N ARG A 55 6.74 21.34 6.38
CA ARG A 55 8.16 21.63 6.16
C ARG A 55 8.37 22.60 4.99
N ILE A 56 7.72 22.33 3.85
CA ILE A 56 7.81 23.20 2.65
C ILE A 56 7.31 24.61 2.97
N LEU A 57 6.18 24.72 3.70
CA LEU A 57 5.65 26.01 4.13
C LEU A 57 6.63 26.78 5.02
N LEU A 58 7.24 26.12 6.00
CA LEU A 58 8.19 26.77 6.91
C LEU A 58 9.48 27.19 6.20
N ILE A 59 10.00 26.37 5.29
CA ILE A 59 11.15 26.73 4.44
C ILE A 59 10.82 27.98 3.63
N HIS A 60 9.65 28.01 2.99
CA HIS A 60 9.22 29.18 2.23
C HIS A 60 9.13 30.45 3.09
N LEU A 61 8.58 30.34 4.31
CA LEU A 61 8.52 31.48 5.24
C LEU A 61 9.91 31.97 5.66
N GLU A 62 10.88 31.07 5.86
CA GLU A 62 12.27 31.46 6.17
C GLU A 62 12.96 32.11 4.97
N GLU A 63 12.75 31.61 3.76
CA GLU A 63 13.30 32.22 2.53
C GLU A 63 12.77 33.64 2.30
N MET A 64 11.47 33.84 2.57
CA MET A 64 10.82 35.15 2.41
C MET A 64 11.19 36.14 3.51
N ARG A 65 11.82 35.70 4.61
CA ARG A 65 12.13 36.52 5.79
C ARG A 65 12.93 37.79 5.47
N ALA A 66 13.93 37.68 4.60
CA ALA A 66 14.76 38.81 4.19
C ALA A 66 13.97 39.83 3.36
N ILE A 67 13.00 39.36 2.57
CA ILE A 67 12.14 40.20 1.73
C ILE A 67 11.07 40.90 2.57
N THR A 68 10.51 40.21 3.56
CA THR A 68 9.48 40.74 4.46
C THR A 68 10.03 41.53 5.64
N ASN A 69 11.37 41.60 5.77
CA ASN A 69 12.07 42.20 6.90
C ASN A 69 11.62 41.62 8.26
N SER A 70 11.28 40.32 8.27
CA SER A 70 10.81 39.62 9.46
C SER A 70 11.97 39.35 10.43
N LYS A 71 11.74 39.68 11.70
CA LYS A 71 12.70 39.40 12.79
C LYS A 71 12.61 37.95 13.28
N LEU A 72 11.54 37.26 12.94
CA LEU A 72 11.24 35.90 13.41
C LEU A 72 11.77 34.86 12.43
N SER A 73 12.25 33.73 12.97
CA SER A 73 12.80 32.62 12.18
C SER A 73 11.97 31.35 12.34
N ALA A 74 11.67 30.70 11.21
CA ALA A 74 10.98 29.42 11.15
C ALA A 74 11.88 28.23 11.49
N ASN A 75 13.20 28.44 11.68
CA ASN A 75 14.18 27.37 11.90
C ASN A 75 13.85 26.44 13.08
N GLY A 76 13.26 26.98 14.15
CA GLY A 76 12.80 26.16 15.28
C GLY A 76 11.75 25.13 14.85
N GLY A 77 10.73 25.57 14.12
CA GLY A 77 9.71 24.69 13.56
C GLY A 77 10.28 23.72 12.50
N ILE A 78 11.16 24.19 11.62
CA ILE A 78 11.79 23.34 10.58
C ILE A 78 12.57 22.19 11.23
N THR A 79 13.37 22.50 12.25
CA THR A 79 14.18 21.50 12.97
C THR A 79 13.29 20.44 13.61
N PHE A 80 12.21 20.86 14.27
CA PHE A 80 11.27 19.94 14.89
C PHE A 80 10.56 19.05 13.86
N VAL A 81 10.06 19.63 12.76
CA VAL A 81 9.39 18.87 11.70
C VAL A 81 10.34 17.87 11.04
N ASN A 82 11.61 18.23 10.83
CA ASN A 82 12.61 17.28 10.33
C ASN A 82 12.80 16.09 11.28
N ALA A 83 12.91 16.34 12.59
CA ALA A 83 13.02 15.27 13.59
C ALA A 83 11.77 14.37 13.60
N ALA A 84 10.58 14.96 13.44
CA ALA A 84 9.32 14.21 13.33
C ALA A 84 9.30 13.33 12.07
N ILE A 85 9.72 13.86 10.91
CA ILE A 85 9.81 13.08 9.65
C ILE A 85 10.78 11.91 9.81
N GLU A 86 11.97 12.14 10.38
CA GLU A 86 12.95 11.08 10.63
C GLU A 86 12.40 10.00 11.57
N TRP A 87 11.65 10.39 12.60
CA TRP A 87 11.01 9.45 13.51
C TRP A 87 9.97 8.59 12.79
N VAL A 88 9.12 9.19 11.94
CA VAL A 88 8.12 8.48 11.13
C VAL A 88 8.79 7.46 10.19
N ILE A 89 9.89 7.84 9.53
CA ILE A 89 10.66 6.93 8.66
C ILE A 89 11.28 5.79 9.46
N LYS A 90 11.87 6.08 10.63
CA LYS A 90 12.46 5.03 11.48
C LYS A 90 11.40 4.07 12.02
N GLN A 91 10.17 4.53 12.25
CA GLN A 91 9.07 3.64 12.64
C GLN A 91 8.69 2.64 11.55
N SER A 92 8.71 3.04 10.27
CA SER A 92 8.39 2.14 9.16
C SER A 92 9.52 1.17 8.82
N GLU A 93 10.77 1.51 9.15
CA GLU A 93 11.97 0.70 8.92
C GLU A 93 12.32 -0.26 10.07
N MET A 94 11.68 -0.13 11.24
CA MET A 94 11.92 -1.03 12.36
C MET A 94 11.38 -2.44 12.03
N PRO A 95 12.20 -3.50 12.11
CA PRO A 95 11.72 -4.86 11.93
C PRO A 95 10.74 -5.18 13.05
N HIS A 96 9.45 -5.13 12.75
CA HIS A 96 8.42 -5.67 13.62
C HIS A 96 8.76 -7.14 13.88
N LYS A 97 9.24 -7.44 15.11
CA LYS A 97 9.19 -8.80 15.65
C LYS A 97 7.73 -9.24 15.55
N LYS A 98 7.50 -10.26 14.72
CA LYS A 98 6.25 -11.00 14.64
C LYS A 98 5.70 -11.24 16.04
N ASN A 99 4.46 -10.82 16.27
CA ASN A 99 3.46 -11.53 17.07
C ASN A 99 2.08 -10.98 16.72
N ASP A 100 1.40 -11.74 15.87
CA ASP A 100 -0.01 -12.14 15.95
C ASP A 100 -1.11 -11.15 16.39
N VAL A 101 -2.09 -11.07 15.49
CA VAL A 101 -3.51 -10.71 15.67
C VAL A 101 -3.84 -9.21 15.61
N TYR A 102 -4.94 -8.92 14.90
CA TYR A 102 -5.54 -7.60 14.57
C TYR A 102 -5.07 -6.90 13.28
N LEU A 103 -5.29 -7.57 12.14
CA LEU A 103 -5.64 -6.87 10.89
C LEU A 103 -7.17 -6.97 10.70
N LYS A 104 -7.86 -5.90 11.12
CA LYS A 104 -9.17 -5.51 10.56
C LYS A 104 -9.03 -4.05 10.14
N GLU A 105 -8.42 -3.83 9.00
CA GLU A 105 -8.54 -2.56 8.29
C GLU A 105 -9.74 -2.69 7.34
N LYS A 106 -10.84 -2.03 7.71
CA LYS A 106 -11.91 -1.67 6.79
C LYS A 106 -11.62 -0.25 6.30
N GLU A 107 -11.12 -0.21 5.07
CA GLU A 107 -11.39 0.73 3.96
C GLU A 107 -11.95 2.12 4.31
N PHE A 108 -11.19 3.14 3.89
CA PHE A 108 -11.61 4.52 3.73
C PHE A 108 -12.65 4.63 2.61
N GLN A 109 -13.76 5.33 2.84
CA GLN A 109 -14.76 5.63 1.81
C GLN A 109 -14.23 6.64 0.78
N GLN A 110 -13.50 6.15 -0.21
CA GLN A 110 -13.83 6.52 -1.58
C GLN A 110 -15.08 5.72 -1.97
N LYS A 111 -15.83 6.13 -2.99
CA LYS A 111 -16.81 5.22 -3.61
C LYS A 111 -16.03 4.18 -4.42
N GLU A 112 -15.19 3.41 -3.73
CA GLU A 112 -14.62 2.17 -4.22
C GLU A 112 -15.81 1.23 -4.35
N GLU A 113 -16.09 0.78 -5.57
CA GLU A 113 -16.74 -0.51 -5.73
C GLU A 113 -15.90 -1.47 -4.90
N ILE A 114 -16.40 -1.92 -3.74
CA ILE A 114 -15.74 -2.96 -2.95
C ILE A 114 -15.37 -4.04 -3.97
N PRO A 115 -14.07 -4.26 -4.25
CA PRO A 115 -13.69 -5.18 -5.30
C PRO A 115 -14.36 -6.49 -4.94
N THR A 116 -15.24 -6.98 -5.83
CA THR A 116 -16.00 -8.19 -5.55
C THR A 116 -14.99 -9.27 -5.19
N GLN A 117 -15.11 -9.82 -3.97
CA GLN A 117 -14.15 -10.78 -3.47
C GLN A 117 -14.06 -11.93 -4.46
N VAL A 118 -12.89 -12.08 -5.09
CA VAL A 118 -12.64 -13.17 -6.03
C VAL A 118 -12.35 -14.42 -5.22
N ILE A 119 -13.27 -15.38 -5.25
CA ILE A 119 -13.13 -16.68 -4.61
C ILE A 119 -12.89 -17.76 -5.66
N TRP A 120 -12.04 -18.73 -5.34
CA TRP A 120 -11.87 -19.91 -6.19
C TRP A 120 -12.98 -20.91 -5.94
N THR A 121 -13.75 -21.20 -6.98
CA THR A 121 -14.86 -22.16 -6.94
C THR A 121 -14.55 -23.49 -7.61
N GLY A 122 -13.38 -23.61 -8.26
CA GLY A 122 -12.90 -24.84 -8.86
C GLY A 122 -12.36 -25.84 -7.83
N LYS A 123 -11.99 -27.04 -8.29
CA LYS A 123 -11.31 -28.03 -7.43
C LYS A 123 -9.91 -27.53 -7.04
N ILE A 124 -9.44 -27.85 -5.84
CA ILE A 124 -8.08 -27.51 -5.38
C ILE A 124 -7.02 -28.05 -6.34
N ILE A 125 -7.22 -29.29 -6.82
CA ILE A 125 -6.29 -29.93 -7.76
C ILE A 125 -6.17 -29.17 -9.09
N HIS A 126 -7.22 -28.47 -9.53
CA HIS A 126 -7.19 -27.63 -10.74
C HIS A 126 -6.34 -26.37 -10.50
N LEU A 127 -6.52 -25.71 -9.35
CA LEU A 127 -5.69 -24.57 -8.99
C LEU A 127 -4.21 -24.98 -8.87
N MET A 128 -3.95 -26.12 -8.24
CA MET A 128 -2.59 -26.65 -8.11
C MET A 128 -1.96 -26.94 -9.46
N GLU A 129 -2.72 -27.46 -10.42
CA GLU A 129 -2.23 -27.67 -11.77
C GLU A 129 -1.79 -26.37 -12.45
N PHE A 130 -2.59 -25.30 -12.32
CA PHE A 130 -2.23 -23.97 -12.79
C PHE A 130 -0.97 -23.42 -12.09
N ILE A 131 -0.89 -23.57 -10.77
CA ILE A 131 0.25 -23.12 -9.96
C ILE A 131 1.54 -23.83 -10.40
N TYR A 132 1.52 -25.16 -10.50
CA TYR A 132 2.67 -25.94 -10.92
C TYR A 132 3.08 -25.65 -12.36
N GLY A 133 2.11 -25.49 -13.28
CA GLY A 133 2.42 -25.11 -14.66
C GLY A 133 3.11 -23.74 -14.75
N SER A 134 2.63 -22.76 -13.98
CA SER A 134 3.20 -21.41 -13.94
C SER A 134 4.56 -21.37 -13.23
N GLU A 135 4.74 -22.17 -12.19
CA GLU A 135 6.02 -22.30 -11.48
C GLU A 135 7.09 -22.99 -12.33
N ALA A 136 6.73 -24.04 -13.08
CA ALA A 136 7.64 -24.72 -14.00
C ALA A 136 8.18 -23.77 -15.10
N LEU A 137 7.37 -22.77 -15.49
CA LEU A 137 7.77 -21.70 -16.41
C LEU A 137 8.56 -20.57 -15.72
N LYS A 138 8.76 -20.62 -14.40
CA LYS A 138 9.42 -19.60 -13.57
C LYS A 138 8.73 -18.24 -13.59
N ASN A 139 7.42 -18.23 -13.81
CA ASN A 139 6.64 -16.98 -13.90
C ASN A 139 6.56 -16.24 -12.56
N PHE A 140 6.80 -16.91 -11.44
CA PHE A 140 6.79 -16.30 -10.11
C PHE A 140 8.21 -15.95 -9.67
N ASN A 141 8.44 -14.68 -9.33
CA ASN A 141 9.69 -14.15 -8.77
C ASN A 141 10.95 -14.63 -9.52
N ASN A 142 10.90 -14.71 -10.84
CA ASN A 142 12.00 -15.24 -11.68
C ASN A 142 12.48 -16.65 -11.27
N GLY A 143 11.57 -17.48 -10.75
CA GLY A 143 11.85 -18.83 -10.24
C GLY A 143 12.51 -18.87 -8.86
N GLN A 144 12.51 -17.78 -8.10
CA GLN A 144 13.13 -17.70 -6.76
C GLN A 144 12.16 -17.94 -5.61
N VAL A 145 10.97 -18.48 -5.88
CA VAL A 145 9.94 -18.74 -4.88
C VAL A 145 9.56 -20.21 -4.88
N THR A 146 9.26 -20.75 -3.70
CA THR A 146 8.91 -22.16 -3.57
C THR A 146 7.43 -22.39 -3.87
N ILE A 147 7.08 -23.61 -4.30
CA ILE A 147 5.69 -24.04 -4.48
C ILE A 147 4.84 -23.82 -3.23
N LYS A 148 5.41 -24.03 -2.03
CA LYS A 148 4.69 -23.84 -0.76
C LYS A 148 4.30 -22.38 -0.56
N GLU A 149 5.21 -21.46 -0.85
CA GLU A 149 4.95 -20.02 -0.75
C GLU A 149 3.92 -19.57 -1.79
N ILE A 150 4.05 -20.02 -3.04
CA ILE A 150 3.05 -19.73 -4.09
C ILE A 150 1.68 -20.26 -3.69
N SER A 151 1.61 -21.52 -3.23
CA SER A 151 0.34 -22.16 -2.82
C SER A 151 -0.31 -21.44 -1.65
N ALA A 152 0.46 -21.05 -0.63
CA ALA A 152 -0.05 -20.29 0.50
C ALA A 152 -0.58 -18.91 0.07
N TYR A 153 0.13 -18.24 -0.85
CA TYR A 153 -0.30 -16.95 -1.39
C TYR A 153 -1.62 -17.07 -2.16
N PHE A 154 -1.71 -17.98 -3.12
CA PHE A 154 -2.94 -18.20 -3.91
C PHE A 154 -4.10 -18.69 -3.04
N GLY A 155 -3.84 -19.54 -2.05
CA GLY A 155 -4.85 -20.00 -1.11
C GLY A 155 -5.48 -18.84 -0.33
N LYS A 156 -4.64 -17.97 0.23
CA LYS A 156 -5.12 -16.74 0.91
C LYS A 156 -5.86 -15.81 -0.04
N MET A 157 -5.28 -15.55 -1.22
CA MET A 157 -5.84 -14.63 -2.21
C MET A 157 -7.22 -15.06 -2.71
N LEU A 158 -7.41 -16.37 -2.92
CA LEU A 158 -8.63 -16.93 -3.51
C LEU A 158 -9.59 -17.51 -2.47
N GLY A 159 -9.32 -17.33 -1.17
CA GLY A 159 -10.18 -17.81 -0.09
C GLY A 159 -10.29 -19.33 0.03
N ILE A 160 -9.25 -20.07 -0.34
CA ILE A 160 -9.22 -21.54 -0.24
C ILE A 160 -8.02 -22.05 0.55
N GLU A 161 -8.19 -23.17 1.25
CA GLU A 161 -7.11 -23.80 2.00
C GLU A 161 -6.44 -24.90 1.16
N ILE A 162 -5.14 -24.76 0.89
CA ILE A 162 -4.33 -25.76 0.19
C ILE A 162 -3.47 -26.51 1.21
N LYS A 163 -3.99 -27.64 1.68
CA LYS A 163 -3.35 -28.42 2.77
C LYS A 163 -2.10 -29.19 2.33
N ASP A 164 -2.13 -29.76 1.13
CA ASP A 164 -1.06 -30.61 0.63
C ASP A 164 -0.73 -30.33 -0.85
N PRO A 165 0.09 -29.29 -1.12
CA PRO A 165 0.55 -28.98 -2.47
C PRO A 165 1.31 -30.14 -3.13
N SER A 166 2.15 -30.84 -2.38
CA SER A 166 2.99 -31.93 -2.89
C SER A 166 2.17 -33.16 -3.27
N GLY A 167 1.20 -33.57 -2.44
CA GLY A 167 0.30 -34.67 -2.76
C GLY A 167 -0.59 -34.35 -3.96
N CYS A 168 -0.98 -33.08 -4.15
CA CYS A 168 -1.65 -32.66 -5.39
C CYS A 168 -0.78 -32.93 -6.62
N TYR A 169 0.53 -32.69 -6.55
CA TYR A 169 1.45 -33.01 -7.65
C TYR A 169 1.58 -34.51 -7.92
N VAL A 170 1.67 -35.32 -6.87
CA VAL A 170 1.66 -36.78 -7.00
C VAL A 170 0.37 -37.26 -7.68
N ASN A 171 -0.78 -36.79 -7.20
CA ASN A 171 -2.08 -37.11 -7.78
C ASN A 171 -2.18 -36.73 -9.26
N MET A 172 -1.63 -35.57 -9.67
CA MET A 172 -1.58 -35.18 -11.08
C MET A 172 -0.71 -36.12 -11.91
N ARG A 173 0.45 -36.52 -11.39
CA ARG A 173 1.38 -37.43 -12.08
C ARG A 173 0.83 -38.84 -12.26
N GLU A 174 -0.02 -39.30 -11.35
CA GLU A 174 -0.60 -40.64 -11.33
C GLU A 174 -1.92 -40.77 -12.10
N ARG A 175 -2.44 -39.69 -12.69
CA ARG A 175 -3.66 -39.76 -13.52
C ARG A 175 -3.46 -40.69 -14.71
N VAL A 176 -4.38 -41.63 -14.89
CA VAL A 176 -4.45 -42.57 -16.04
C VAL A 176 -5.30 -42.00 -17.19
N GLN A 177 -5.62 -40.71 -17.14
CA GLN A 177 -6.37 -40.02 -18.18
C GLN A 177 -5.50 -39.79 -19.42
N GLU A 178 -6.11 -39.46 -20.55
CA GLU A 178 -5.42 -39.16 -21.81
C GLU A 178 -4.38 -38.04 -21.64
N SER A 179 -4.65 -37.08 -20.75
CA SER A 179 -3.70 -36.06 -20.32
C SER A 179 -3.51 -36.07 -18.80
N ARG A 180 -2.27 -35.87 -18.36
CA ARG A 180 -1.96 -35.64 -16.93
C ARG A 180 -2.29 -34.20 -16.51
N THR A 181 -2.35 -33.28 -17.47
CA THR A 181 -2.63 -31.85 -17.30
C THR A 181 -4.00 -31.47 -17.86
N THR A 182 -5.03 -32.24 -17.49
CA THR A 182 -6.40 -32.08 -17.99
C THR A 182 -6.99 -30.69 -17.76
N TYR A 183 -6.64 -30.02 -16.65
CA TYR A 183 -7.20 -28.71 -16.35
C TYR A 183 -6.57 -27.63 -17.22
N ILE A 184 -5.26 -27.68 -17.44
CA ILE A 184 -4.58 -26.75 -18.36
C ILE A 184 -5.08 -26.94 -19.79
N ASP A 185 -5.26 -28.18 -20.24
CA ASP A 185 -5.85 -28.46 -21.55
C ASP A 185 -7.25 -27.87 -21.68
N SER A 186 -8.10 -28.09 -20.67
CA SER A 186 -9.45 -27.52 -20.64
C SER A 186 -9.44 -25.98 -20.61
N MET A 187 -8.50 -25.36 -19.89
CA MET A 187 -8.35 -23.90 -19.87
C MET A 187 -7.93 -23.34 -21.23
N ARG A 188 -6.99 -24.00 -21.92
CA ARG A 188 -6.58 -23.64 -23.28
C ARG A 188 -7.77 -23.68 -24.22
N ASP A 189 -8.48 -24.81 -24.25
CA ASP A 189 -9.58 -25.02 -25.19
C ASP A 189 -10.73 -24.03 -24.93
N ALA A 190 -11.08 -23.78 -23.67
CA ALA A 190 -12.09 -22.78 -23.31
C ALA A 190 -11.71 -21.34 -23.70
N LEU A 191 -10.42 -20.98 -23.60
CA LEU A 191 -9.93 -19.67 -24.00
C LEU A 191 -9.97 -19.49 -25.52
N LEU A 192 -9.54 -20.51 -26.28
CA LEU A 192 -9.59 -20.50 -27.74
C LEU A 192 -11.02 -20.38 -28.25
N GLU A 193 -11.96 -21.17 -27.71
CA GLU A 193 -13.38 -21.10 -28.07
C GLU A 193 -13.97 -19.70 -27.80
N ARG A 194 -13.57 -19.06 -26.70
CA ARG A 194 -13.99 -17.68 -26.39
C ARG A 194 -13.46 -16.69 -27.43
N MET A 195 -12.19 -16.80 -27.81
CA MET A 195 -11.58 -15.94 -28.84
C MET A 195 -12.30 -16.07 -30.18
N GLU A 196 -12.54 -17.31 -30.63
CA GLU A 196 -13.29 -17.58 -31.88
C GLU A 196 -14.69 -16.96 -31.87
N LYS A 197 -15.43 -17.12 -30.76
CA LYS A 197 -16.76 -16.50 -30.60
C LYS A 197 -16.73 -14.97 -30.65
N ASP A 198 -15.70 -14.36 -30.09
CA ASP A 198 -15.58 -12.90 -30.07
C ASP A 198 -15.15 -12.36 -31.44
N ASP A 199 -14.28 -13.07 -32.16
CA ASP A 199 -13.89 -12.77 -33.54
C ASP A 199 -15.08 -12.90 -34.51
N GLU A 200 -15.89 -13.95 -34.39
CA GLU A 200 -17.11 -14.11 -35.17
C GLU A 200 -18.10 -12.95 -34.96
N LYS A 201 -18.30 -12.51 -33.71
CA LYS A 201 -19.18 -11.36 -33.41
C LYS A 201 -18.63 -10.08 -34.06
N LEU A 202 -17.32 -9.87 -34.03
CA LEU A 202 -16.69 -8.71 -34.67
C LEU A 202 -16.86 -8.75 -36.19
N TYR A 203 -16.68 -9.92 -36.82
CA TYR A 203 -16.91 -10.10 -38.25
C TYR A 203 -18.36 -9.81 -38.64
N ARG A 204 -19.33 -10.31 -37.86
CA ARG A 204 -20.77 -10.06 -38.09
C ARG A 204 -21.18 -8.59 -37.91
N ARG A 205 -20.48 -7.82 -37.06
CA ARG A 205 -20.73 -6.37 -36.87
C ARG A 205 -20.15 -5.48 -37.97
N LYS A 206 -19.16 -5.99 -38.71
CA LYS A 206 -18.49 -5.28 -39.81
C LYS A 206 -19.14 -5.53 -41.19
N LYS A 207 -20.13 -6.42 -41.25
CA LYS A 207 -20.93 -6.73 -42.43
C LYS A 207 -22.25 -5.98 -42.37
#